data_AF-A0A929F636-F1
#
_entry.id   AF-A0A929F636-F1
#
_cell.length_a   1.000
_cell.length_b   1.000
_cell.length_c   1.000
_cell.angle_alpha   90.00
_cell.angle_beta   90.00
_cell.angle_gamma   90.00
#
_symmetry.space_group_name_H-M   'P 1'
#
loop_
_entity.id
_entity.type
_entity.pdbx_description
1 polymer ?
#
loop_
_entity_poly.entity_id
_entity_poly.type
_entity_poly.pdbx_seq_one_letter_code
_entity_poly.pdbx_strand_id
1 'polypeptide(L)' 'EDYPYYQIFYLITKKEPEGNLKKFVDFAYSEEGEKIIRNYGMVPMSR' A
#
# COMPACT_ATOMS: atom_id res chain seq x y z
N GLU A 1 1.05 5.79 21.52
CA GLU A 1 1.79 5.77 20.25
C GLU A 1 1.38 7.03 19.51
N ASP A 2 2.25 8.03 19.47
CA ASP A 2 2.05 9.24 18.66
C ASP A 2 3.43 9.67 18.16
N TYR A 3 4.15 8.77 17.48
CA TYR A 3 5.44 9.13 16.90
C TYR A 3 5.19 10.08 15.73
N PRO A 4 5.59 11.36 15.82
CA PRO A 4 5.12 12.39 14.90
C PRO A 4 5.81 12.32 13.53
N TYR A 5 6.86 11.51 13.40
CA TYR A 5 7.62 11.37 12.17
C TYR A 5 7.24 10.09 11.45
N TYR A 6 6.49 10.24 10.38
CA TYR A 6 6.14 9.14 9.47
C TYR A 6 6.11 9.65 8.03
N GLN A 7 6.13 8.72 7.09
CA GLN A 7 5.96 9.00 5.67
C GLN A 7 4.85 8.12 5.11
N ILE A 8 3.98 8.73 4.30
CA ILE A 8 2.99 7.99 3.53
C ILE A 8 3.64 7.50 2.24
N PHE A 9 3.48 6.22 1.95
CA PHE A 9 3.98 5.59 0.73
C PHE A 9 2.89 5.63 -0.36
N TYR A 10 3.05 6.50 -1.36
CA TYR A 10 2.08 6.65 -2.45
C TYR A 10 2.44 5.80 -3.67
N LEU A 11 1.43 5.16 -4.27
CA LEU A 11 1.51 4.57 -5.60
C LEU A 11 0.90 5.56 -6.61
N ILE A 12 1.76 6.31 -7.32
CA ILE A 12 1.32 7.33 -8.28
C ILE A 12 1.22 6.71 -9.68
N THR A 13 0.07 6.82 -10.33
CA THR A 13 -0.17 6.35 -11.70
C THR A 13 -0.57 7.52 -12.61
N LYS A 14 -0.21 7.45 -13.90
CA LYS A 14 -0.52 8.52 -14.87
C LYS A 14 -2.02 8.67 -15.15
N LYS A 15 -2.75 7.56 -15.07
CA LYS A 15 -4.22 7.46 -15.24
C LYS A 15 -4.75 6.38 -14.30
N GLU A 16 -6.06 6.16 -14.32
CA GLU A 16 -6.68 5.05 -13.58
C GLU A 16 -5.98 3.72 -13.92
N PRO A 17 -5.56 2.94 -12.92
CA PRO A 17 -4.93 1.64 -13.13
C PRO A 17 -5.84 0.68 -13.90
N GLU A 18 -5.29 0.07 -14.95
CA GLU A 18 -5.98 -0.96 -15.75
C GLU A 18 -5.10 -2.23 -15.83
N GLY A 19 -5.72 -3.37 -16.15
CA GLY A 19 -5.02 -4.63 -16.38
C GLY A 19 -4.10 -5.04 -15.23
N ASN A 20 -2.83 -5.34 -15.55
CA ASN A 20 -1.85 -5.80 -14.56
C ASN A 20 -1.50 -4.72 -13.51
N LEU A 21 -1.55 -3.43 -13.90
CA LEU A 21 -1.29 -2.34 -12.95
C LEU A 21 -2.39 -2.30 -11.89
N LYS A 22 -3.65 -2.45 -12.29
CA LYS A 22 -4.77 -2.52 -11.35
C LYS A 22 -4.62 -3.71 -10.40
N LYS A 23 -4.29 -4.89 -10.91
CA LYS A 23 -4.07 -6.09 -10.10
C LYS A 23 -2.98 -5.89 -9.04
N PHE A 24 -1.90 -5.20 -9.41
CA PHE A 24 -0.83 -4.87 -8.47
C PHE A 24 -1.29 -3.90 -7.37
N VAL A 25 -2.00 -2.82 -7.76
CA VAL A 25 -2.57 -1.87 -6.80
C VAL A 25 -3.55 -2.56 -5.86
N ASP A 26 -4.47 -3.37 -6.39
CA ASP A 26 -5.43 -4.13 -5.59
C ASP A 26 -4.72 -5.13 -4.66
N PHE A 27 -3.65 -5.79 -5.12
CA PHE A 27 -2.85 -6.71 -4.30
C PHE A 27 -2.21 -6.00 -3.11
N ALA A 28 -1.73 -4.77 -3.27
CA ALA A 28 -1.14 -4.00 -2.17
C ALA A 28 -2.15 -3.76 -1.02
N TYR A 29 -3.47 -3.76 -1.31
CA TYR A 29 -4.56 -3.64 -0.34
C TYR A 29 -5.19 -4.98 0.05
N SER A 30 -4.63 -6.11 -0.39
CA SER A 30 -5.11 -7.44 0.00
C SER A 30 -4.57 -7.85 1.37
N GLU A 31 -5.17 -8.88 1.99
CA GLU A 31 -4.65 -9.46 3.24
C GLU A 31 -3.19 -9.93 3.13
N GLU A 32 -2.80 -10.42 1.96
CA GLU A 32 -1.41 -10.83 1.70
C GLU A 32 -0.49 -9.61 1.60
N GLY A 33 -0.93 -8.56 0.91
CA GLY A 33 -0.24 -7.28 0.85
C GLY A 33 -0.02 -6.69 2.24
N GLU A 34 -1.04 -6.69 3.10
CA GLU A 34 -0.93 -6.23 4.49
C GLU A 34 0.09 -7.02 5.30
N LYS A 35 0.12 -8.35 5.14
CA LYS A 35 1.11 -9.20 5.82
C LYS A 35 2.53 -8.82 5.43
N ILE A 36 2.77 -8.58 4.14
CA ILE A 36 4.08 -8.13 3.63
C ILE A 36 4.45 -6.77 4.23
N ILE A 37 3.53 -5.79 4.17
CA ILE A 37 3.75 -4.43 4.71
C ILE A 37 4.15 -4.50 6.20
N ARG A 38 3.43 -5.28 7.01
CA ARG A 38 3.75 -5.46 8.44
C ARG A 38 5.09 -6.16 8.66
N ASN A 39 5.40 -7.19 7.87
CA ASN A 39 6.67 -7.93 7.96
C ASN A 39 7.89 -7.03 7.74
N TYR A 40 7.75 -5.97 6.94
CA TYR A 40 8.82 -5.00 6.66
C TYR A 40 8.74 -3.72 7.52
N GLY A 41 7.97 -3.73 8.61
CA GLY A 41 7.94 -2.63 9.58
C GLY A 41 7.15 -1.40 9.15
N MET A 42 6.28 -1.55 8.14
CA MET A 42 5.36 -0.52 7.70
C MET A 42 3.97 -0.72 8.32
N VAL A 43 3.17 0.34 8.31
CA VAL A 43 1.78 0.31 8.78
C VAL A 43 0.85 0.30 7.55
N PRO A 44 0.00 -0.73 7.36
CA PRO A 44 -0.93 -0.74 6.25
C PRO A 44 -2.01 0.33 6.44
N MET A 45 -2.35 0.99 5.34
CA MET A 45 -3.41 1.99 5.29
C MET A 45 -4.65 1.36 4.66
N SER A 46 -5.80 1.46 5.34
CA SER A 46 -7.08 1.08 4.76
C SER A 46 -7.44 2.02 3.61
N ARG A 47 -8.11 1.48 2.58
CA ARG A 47 -8.62 2.25 1.45
C ARG A 47 -9.94 2.94 1.76
#